data_AF-A0A7Y0NQE0-F1
#
_entry.id   AF-A0A7Y0NQE0-F1
#
_cell.length_a   1.000
_cell.length_b   1.000
_cell.length_c   1.000
_cell.angle_alpha   90.00
_cell.angle_beta   90.00
_cell.angle_gamma   90.00
#
_symmetry.space_group_name_H-M   'P 1'
#
loop_
_entity.id
_entity.type
_entity.pdbx_description
1 polymer ?
#
loop_
_entity_poly.entity_id
_entity_poly.type
_entity_poly.pdbx_seq_one_letter_code
_entity_poly.pdbx_strand_id
1 'polypeptide(L)'
;MKKLIPAVFPIVGYDDLKEPWINIGTAFFINKDGIFITAAHTFKKDLNGQERTYYAIIDYQKVPITQIFREREDMENQIPPIHKDLYIGRLVLGCENLFFNLDTTDISEGTNLLTEGFARKNYVERAADDQPLMSIDDLYDDSSEEADAASEDDLIVDNKGELLIPEIQTAELTEEERDLSRINYSKLNGKYNSAGLEKIFEFSPDDMFTNGFRFNYPLFDGEPKGYSGGPISVDGNLIGMLISKDAGISAAHIVERLKENNLSFILVSS
;
A
#
# COMPACT_ATOMS: atom_id res chain seq x y z
N MET A 1 4.27 -6.67 -28.63
CA MET A 1 5.00 -6.67 -27.34
C MET A 1 4.06 -7.19 -26.29
N LYS A 2 4.50 -8.10 -25.41
CA LYS A 2 3.70 -8.45 -24.23
C LYS A 2 3.67 -7.23 -23.31
N LYS A 3 2.51 -6.93 -22.73
CA LYS A 3 2.36 -5.87 -21.72
C LYS A 3 3.14 -6.26 -20.47
N LEU A 4 3.87 -5.31 -19.89
CA LEU A 4 4.67 -5.51 -18.68
C LEU A 4 3.99 -4.80 -17.51
N ILE A 5 3.69 -5.54 -16.43
CA ILE A 5 3.06 -5.00 -15.23
C ILE A 5 4.14 -4.42 -14.29
N PRO A 6 3.91 -3.23 -13.69
CA PRO A 6 4.78 -2.69 -12.64
C PRO A 6 4.96 -3.63 -11.45
N ALA A 7 6.08 -3.52 -10.74
CA ALA A 7 6.37 -4.38 -9.59
C ALA A 7 5.47 -4.11 -8.39
N VAL A 8 4.95 -2.88 -8.26
CA VAL A 8 4.12 -2.40 -7.15
C VAL A 8 2.71 -2.14 -7.67
N PHE A 9 1.69 -2.56 -6.92
CA PHE A 9 0.29 -2.40 -7.28
C PHE A 9 -0.61 -2.14 -6.05
N PRO A 10 -1.78 -1.51 -6.22
CA PRO A 10 -2.72 -1.32 -5.14
C PRO A 10 -3.53 -2.59 -4.86
N ILE A 11 -3.86 -2.79 -3.59
CA ILE A 11 -4.91 -3.71 -3.14
C ILE A 11 -6.09 -2.88 -2.66
N VAL A 12 -7.29 -3.24 -3.09
CA VAL A 12 -8.53 -2.60 -2.67
C VAL A 12 -9.47 -3.62 -2.02
N GLY A 13 -10.11 -3.21 -0.92
CA GLY A 13 -11.15 -4.00 -0.24
C GLY A 13 -12.54 -3.47 -0.52
N TYR A 14 -13.45 -4.35 -0.95
CA TYR A 14 -14.86 -4.03 -1.18
C TYR A 14 -15.73 -4.60 -0.07
N ASP A 15 -16.81 -3.88 0.21
CA ASP A 15 -17.92 -4.34 1.06
C ASP A 15 -19.12 -4.53 0.13
N ASP A 16 -19.59 -5.78 0.02
CA ASP A 16 -20.70 -6.15 -0.86
C ASP A 16 -22.00 -5.39 -0.52
N LEU A 17 -22.08 -4.74 0.66
CA LEU A 17 -23.24 -4.00 1.13
C LEU A 17 -23.16 -2.48 0.92
N LYS A 18 -21.98 -1.90 0.63
CA LYS A 18 -21.74 -0.45 0.70
C LYS A 18 -20.73 0.10 -0.34
N GLU A 19 -20.89 -0.14 -1.64
CA GLU A 19 -20.09 0.58 -2.68
C GLU A 19 -19.91 2.07 -2.28
N PRO A 20 -18.67 2.63 -2.13
CA PRO A 20 -17.40 2.25 -2.76
C PRO A 20 -16.39 1.50 -1.85
N TRP A 21 -15.25 1.08 -2.43
CA TRP A 21 -14.15 0.40 -1.73
C TRP A 21 -13.68 1.16 -0.48
N ILE A 22 -13.44 0.42 0.60
CA ILE A 22 -13.24 0.99 1.94
C ILE A 22 -11.75 1.07 2.31
N ASN A 23 -10.94 0.13 1.83
CA ASN A 23 -9.53 0.03 2.19
C ASN A 23 -8.63 0.09 0.93
N ILE A 24 -7.49 0.77 1.06
CA ILE A 24 -6.36 0.66 0.13
C ILE A 24 -5.16 0.14 0.92
N GLY A 25 -4.45 -0.82 0.34
CA GLY A 25 -3.08 -1.15 0.70
C GLY A 25 -2.18 -1.17 -0.54
N THR A 26 -0.89 -1.36 -0.31
CA THR A 26 0.11 -1.52 -1.35
C THR A 26 0.66 -2.93 -1.30
N ALA A 27 0.89 -3.54 -2.47
CA ALA A 27 1.56 -4.82 -2.59
C ALA A 27 2.64 -4.76 -3.67
N PHE A 28 3.55 -5.73 -3.62
CA PHE A 28 4.61 -5.85 -4.63
C PHE A 28 4.97 -7.29 -4.95
N PHE A 29 5.36 -7.53 -6.19
CA PHE A 29 5.80 -8.85 -6.65
C PHE A 29 7.23 -9.16 -6.21
N ILE A 30 7.46 -10.42 -5.87
CA ILE A 30 8.79 -10.97 -5.51
C ILE A 30 9.31 -12.00 -6.53
N ASN A 31 8.47 -12.39 -7.48
CA ASN A 31 8.89 -13.23 -8.61
C ASN A 31 7.97 -13.04 -9.84
N LYS A 32 8.33 -13.73 -10.93
CA LYS A 32 7.58 -13.77 -12.20
C LYS A 32 6.33 -14.66 -12.18
N ASP A 33 6.15 -15.47 -11.13
CA ASP A 33 5.05 -16.44 -11.02
C ASP A 33 3.83 -15.82 -10.32
N GLY A 34 3.81 -14.49 -10.23
CA GLY A 34 2.75 -13.69 -9.60
C GLY A 34 2.72 -13.75 -8.07
N ILE A 35 3.78 -14.23 -7.41
CA ILE A 35 3.86 -14.19 -5.94
C ILE A 35 4.12 -12.76 -5.49
N PHE A 36 3.36 -12.31 -4.50
CA PHE A 36 3.46 -10.96 -3.97
C PHE A 36 3.43 -10.94 -2.44
N ILE A 37 3.88 -9.80 -1.90
CA ILE A 37 3.95 -9.50 -0.47
C ILE A 37 3.17 -8.21 -0.18
N THR A 38 2.55 -8.16 1.00
CA THR A 38 1.86 -6.97 1.54
C THR A 38 1.71 -7.09 3.07
N ALA A 39 1.29 -6.02 3.74
CA ALA A 39 0.95 -6.05 5.15
C ALA A 39 -0.34 -6.85 5.39
N ALA A 40 -0.38 -7.67 6.44
CA ALA A 40 -1.54 -8.53 6.72
C ALA A 40 -2.75 -7.75 7.24
N HIS A 41 -2.54 -6.62 7.90
CA HIS A 41 -3.61 -5.72 8.36
C HIS A 41 -4.34 -5.00 7.22
N THR A 42 -3.82 -5.03 5.98
CA THR A 42 -4.56 -4.59 4.79
C THR A 42 -5.86 -5.35 4.65
N PHE A 43 -5.87 -6.64 5.02
CA PHE A 43 -7.03 -7.51 5.01
C PHE A 43 -7.80 -7.39 6.33
N LYS A 44 -8.80 -6.51 6.34
CA LYS A 44 -9.73 -6.30 7.46
C LYS A 44 -11.04 -7.04 7.26
N LYS A 45 -11.68 -7.35 8.39
CA LYS A 45 -13.05 -7.82 8.47
C LYS A 45 -14.06 -6.68 8.30
N ASP A 46 -15.28 -7.00 7.92
CA ASP A 46 -16.43 -6.09 7.89
C ASP A 46 -16.99 -5.84 9.31
N LEU A 47 -18.05 -5.03 9.40
CA LEU A 47 -18.72 -4.71 10.67
C LEU A 47 -19.38 -5.93 11.34
N ASN A 48 -19.62 -7.00 10.58
CA ASN A 48 -20.19 -8.25 11.06
C ASN A 48 -19.11 -9.28 11.42
N GLY A 49 -17.82 -8.93 11.29
CA GLY A 49 -16.68 -9.82 11.53
C GLY A 49 -16.38 -10.81 10.40
N GLN A 50 -17.00 -10.66 9.23
CA GLN A 50 -16.71 -11.45 8.03
C GLN A 50 -15.51 -10.88 7.27
N GLU A 51 -14.72 -11.73 6.59
CA GLU A 51 -13.61 -11.28 5.76
C GLU A 51 -14.15 -10.52 4.53
N ARG A 52 -13.64 -9.31 4.29
CA ARG A 52 -13.99 -8.54 3.08
C ARG A 52 -13.37 -9.19 1.84
N THR A 53 -13.95 -8.90 0.69
CA THR A 53 -13.38 -9.30 -0.60
C THR A 53 -12.31 -8.30 -1.04
N TYR A 54 -11.11 -8.79 -1.35
CA TYR A 54 -9.98 -7.96 -1.79
C TYR A 54 -9.54 -8.32 -3.21
N TYR A 55 -9.21 -7.28 -3.98
CA TYR A 55 -8.66 -7.40 -5.32
C TYR A 55 -7.35 -6.63 -5.44
N ALA A 56 -6.44 -7.15 -6.26
CA ALA A 56 -5.34 -6.37 -6.80
C ALA A 56 -5.86 -5.54 -7.99
N ILE A 57 -5.45 -4.28 -8.09
CA ILE A 57 -5.78 -3.44 -9.24
C ILE A 57 -4.60 -3.43 -10.20
N ILE A 58 -4.75 -4.13 -11.32
CA ILE A 58 -3.73 -4.21 -12.37
C ILE A 58 -4.31 -3.61 -13.62
N ASP A 59 -3.73 -2.51 -14.10
CA ASP A 59 -4.20 -1.80 -15.30
C ASP A 59 -5.71 -1.45 -15.24
N TYR A 60 -6.16 -0.93 -14.10
CA TYR A 60 -7.58 -0.63 -13.80
C TYR A 60 -8.51 -1.86 -13.79
N GLN A 61 -7.98 -3.08 -13.79
CA GLN A 61 -8.76 -4.31 -13.68
C GLN A 61 -8.63 -4.92 -12.28
N LYS A 62 -9.77 -5.40 -11.76
CA LYS A 62 -9.85 -6.22 -10.55
C LYS A 62 -9.28 -7.62 -10.85
N VAL A 63 -8.17 -7.95 -10.21
CA VAL A 63 -7.57 -9.29 -10.26
C VAL A 63 -7.77 -9.98 -8.91
N PRO A 64 -8.42 -11.16 -8.87
CA PRO A 64 -8.62 -11.91 -7.63
C PRO A 64 -7.30 -12.29 -6.96
N ILE A 65 -7.26 -12.13 -5.63
CA ILE A 65 -6.11 -12.50 -4.81
C ILE A 65 -6.28 -13.92 -4.29
N THR A 66 -5.27 -14.78 -4.47
CA THR A 66 -5.18 -16.07 -3.79
C THR A 66 -4.24 -15.97 -2.59
N GLN A 67 -4.74 -16.24 -1.39
CA GLN A 67 -3.90 -16.30 -0.18
C GLN A 67 -3.03 -17.56 -0.20
N ILE A 68 -1.74 -17.40 0.07
CA ILE A 68 -0.82 -18.52 0.32
C ILE A 68 -0.49 -18.61 1.81
N PHE A 69 -0.09 -17.48 2.41
CA PHE A 69 0.30 -17.40 3.81
C PHE A 69 -0.16 -16.08 4.40
N ARG A 70 -0.52 -16.10 5.69
CA ARG A 70 -0.88 -14.90 6.45
C ARG A 70 -0.45 -15.10 7.90
N GLU A 71 0.43 -14.21 8.38
CA GLU A 71 0.68 -14.03 9.80
C GLU A 71 0.12 -12.67 10.21
N ARG A 72 -0.92 -12.69 11.03
CA ARG A 72 -1.59 -11.48 11.52
C ARG A 72 -1.87 -11.62 12.99
N GLU A 73 -1.50 -10.60 13.73
CA GLU A 73 -1.91 -10.37 15.10
C GLU A 73 -2.35 -8.91 15.20
N ASP A 74 -3.44 -8.65 15.89
CA ASP A 74 -3.89 -7.27 16.10
C ASP A 74 -2.82 -6.53 16.94
N MET A 75 -2.67 -5.22 16.69
CA MET A 75 -1.54 -4.45 17.22
C MET A 75 -1.47 -4.48 18.75
N GLU A 76 -2.62 -4.53 19.43
CA GLU A 76 -2.71 -4.61 20.89
C GLU A 76 -2.16 -5.95 21.42
N ASN A 77 -2.27 -7.01 20.62
CA ASN A 77 -1.95 -8.38 20.98
C ASN A 77 -0.55 -8.83 20.51
N GLN A 78 0.19 -7.97 19.79
CA GLN A 78 1.56 -8.26 19.37
C GLN A 78 2.47 -8.44 20.60
N ILE A 79 3.25 -9.53 20.60
CA ILE A 79 4.21 -9.86 21.67
C ILE A 79 5.58 -10.10 21.01
N PRO A 80 6.64 -9.39 21.43
CA PRO A 80 8.01 -9.65 21.00
C PRO A 80 8.43 -11.12 21.19
N PRO A 81 9.33 -11.67 20.35
CA PRO A 81 10.26 -10.95 19.48
C PRO A 81 9.81 -10.80 18.01
N ILE A 82 8.65 -11.33 17.61
CA ILE A 82 8.21 -11.36 16.20
C ILE A 82 6.94 -10.54 16.01
N HIS A 83 6.99 -9.52 15.16
CA HIS A 83 5.84 -8.74 14.75
C HIS A 83 5.12 -9.48 13.61
N LYS A 84 3.87 -9.89 13.84
CA LYS A 84 3.08 -10.68 12.90
C LYS A 84 2.19 -9.79 12.04
N ASP A 85 2.69 -9.39 10.86
CA ASP A 85 1.91 -8.55 9.94
C ASP A 85 2.30 -8.78 8.46
N LEU A 86 2.60 -10.01 8.08
CA LEU A 86 2.99 -10.38 6.72
C LEU A 86 1.87 -11.18 6.04
N TYR A 87 1.61 -10.81 4.79
CA TYR A 87 0.75 -11.56 3.89
C TYR A 87 1.51 -11.92 2.62
N ILE A 88 1.38 -13.18 2.22
CA ILE A 88 1.92 -13.71 0.95
C ILE A 88 0.75 -14.21 0.12
N GLY A 89 0.61 -13.64 -1.07
CA GLY A 89 -0.43 -14.02 -2.01
C GLY A 89 0.12 -14.37 -3.38
N ARG A 90 -0.80 -14.79 -4.25
CA ARG A 90 -0.56 -15.02 -5.66
C ARG A 90 -1.64 -14.39 -6.52
N LEU A 91 -1.20 -13.79 -7.63
CA LEU A 91 -2.06 -13.39 -8.75
C LEU A 91 -1.82 -14.32 -9.93
N VAL A 92 -2.88 -14.69 -10.64
CA VAL A 92 -2.78 -15.41 -11.92
C VAL A 92 -2.85 -14.36 -13.03
N LEU A 93 -1.70 -14.08 -13.66
CA LEU A 93 -1.56 -13.03 -14.66
C LEU A 93 -1.41 -13.63 -16.05
N GLY A 94 -2.04 -13.01 -17.05
CA GLY A 94 -1.89 -13.37 -18.46
C GLY A 94 -0.65 -12.76 -19.14
N CYS A 95 0.19 -12.06 -18.37
CA CYS A 95 1.32 -11.27 -18.86
C CYS A 95 2.49 -11.28 -17.86
N GLU A 96 3.60 -10.66 -18.26
CA GLU A 96 4.82 -10.61 -17.45
C GLU A 96 4.76 -9.43 -16.47
N ASN A 97 5.34 -9.60 -15.29
CA ASN A 97 5.44 -8.58 -14.25
C ASN A 97 6.90 -8.30 -13.89
N LEU A 98 7.19 -7.05 -13.53
CA LEU A 98 8.40 -6.71 -12.79
C LEU A 98 8.29 -7.24 -11.36
N PHE A 99 9.42 -7.47 -10.71
CA PHE A 99 9.48 -7.93 -9.33
C PHE A 99 10.79 -7.48 -8.66
N PHE A 100 10.81 -7.51 -7.34
CA PHE A 100 12.00 -7.14 -6.56
C PHE A 100 12.89 -8.35 -6.28
N ASN A 101 14.20 -8.13 -6.28
CA ASN A 101 15.15 -9.04 -5.65
C ASN A 101 15.22 -8.73 -4.16
N LEU A 102 15.37 -9.76 -3.33
CA LEU A 102 15.50 -9.65 -1.88
C LEU A 102 16.96 -9.43 -1.50
N ASP A 103 17.22 -8.50 -0.59
CA ASP A 103 18.53 -8.25 -0.02
C ASP A 103 18.43 -8.33 1.51
N THR A 104 19.16 -9.29 2.08
CA THR A 104 19.22 -9.53 3.52
C THR A 104 20.51 -9.03 4.15
N THR A 105 21.28 -8.22 3.41
CA THR A 105 22.53 -7.65 3.89
C THR A 105 22.24 -6.57 4.95
N ASP A 106 23.07 -6.52 5.99
CA ASP A 106 22.98 -5.47 6.99
C ASP A 106 23.20 -4.10 6.36
N ILE A 107 22.36 -3.15 6.74
CA ILE A 107 22.44 -1.76 6.28
C ILE A 107 22.90 -0.85 7.42
N SER A 108 23.68 0.18 7.06
CA SER A 108 24.21 1.15 8.02
C SER A 108 23.17 2.20 8.41
N GLU A 109 23.23 2.68 9.65
CA GLU A 109 22.47 3.84 10.11
C GLU A 109 22.67 5.03 9.16
N GLY A 110 21.56 5.69 8.82
CA GLY A 110 21.54 6.82 7.88
C GLY A 110 21.48 6.44 6.40
N THR A 111 21.51 5.15 6.03
CA THR A 111 21.33 4.69 4.63
C THR A 111 20.00 5.21 4.08
N ASN A 112 20.03 5.78 2.87
CA ASN A 112 18.83 6.28 2.21
C ASN A 112 17.94 5.11 1.78
N LEU A 113 16.67 5.20 2.13
CA LEU A 113 15.65 4.21 1.80
C LEU A 113 14.64 4.81 0.82
N LEU A 114 14.21 3.99 -0.14
CA LEU A 114 13.11 4.32 -1.03
C LEU A 114 11.92 3.42 -0.73
N THR A 115 10.78 4.05 -0.45
CA THR A 115 9.50 3.38 -0.28
C THR A 115 8.57 3.77 -1.42
N GLU A 116 7.90 2.79 -2.01
CA GLU A 116 6.94 3.01 -3.09
C GLU A 116 5.56 2.51 -2.68
N GLY A 117 4.50 3.18 -3.11
CA GLY A 117 3.16 2.67 -2.83
C GLY A 117 2.02 3.56 -3.27
N PHE A 118 0.82 3.13 -2.91
CA PHE A 118 -0.44 3.73 -3.30
C PHE A 118 -1.21 4.24 -2.09
N ALA A 119 -1.82 5.42 -2.21
CA ALA A 119 -2.69 5.99 -1.18
C ALA A 119 -3.90 6.69 -1.83
N ARG A 120 -4.96 6.94 -1.05
CA ARG A 120 -6.05 7.81 -1.54
C ARG A 120 -5.53 9.23 -1.70
N LYS A 121 -5.92 9.89 -2.79
CA LYS A 121 -5.59 11.29 -3.10
C LYS A 121 -5.83 12.26 -1.92
N ASN A 122 -6.95 12.12 -1.22
CA ASN A 122 -7.32 12.99 -0.09
C ASN A 122 -6.35 12.89 1.11
N TYR A 123 -5.59 11.80 1.26
CA TYR A 123 -4.55 11.69 2.31
C TYR A 123 -3.29 12.47 1.94
N VAL A 124 -2.92 12.48 0.65
CA VAL A 124 -1.74 13.20 0.15
C VAL A 124 -1.97 14.71 0.22
N GLU A 125 -3.20 15.16 -0.04
CA GLU A 125 -3.56 16.59 0.02
C GLU A 125 -3.71 17.11 1.45
N ARG A 126 -4.24 16.32 2.40
CA ARG A 126 -4.35 16.72 3.82
C ARG A 126 -3.03 16.76 4.58
N ALA A 127 -2.01 16.00 4.15
CA ALA A 127 -0.67 16.06 4.72
C ALA A 127 0.05 17.40 4.43
N ALA A 128 -0.45 18.20 3.48
CA ALA A 128 0.10 19.50 3.14
C ALA A 128 -0.49 20.67 3.97
N ASP A 129 -1.59 20.44 4.70
CA ASP A 129 -2.41 21.52 5.31
C ASP A 129 -2.30 21.62 6.85
N ASP A 130 -1.37 20.92 7.51
CA ASP A 130 -1.03 21.10 8.93
C ASP A 130 -2.25 21.09 9.91
N GLN A 131 -3.33 20.38 9.55
CA GLN A 131 -4.48 20.16 10.43
C GLN A 131 -4.19 18.99 11.37
N PRO A 132 -4.47 19.09 12.68
CA PRO A 132 -4.23 18.02 13.63
C PRO A 132 -5.00 16.75 13.23
N LEU A 133 -4.29 15.62 13.28
CA LEU A 133 -4.83 14.29 13.02
C LEU A 133 -6.02 14.02 13.95
N MET A 134 -7.21 13.88 13.39
CA MET A 134 -8.30 13.14 14.02
C MET A 134 -7.79 11.74 14.39
N SER A 135 -8.18 11.28 15.58
CA SER A 135 -7.75 10.01 16.14
C SER A 135 -8.20 8.84 15.24
N ILE A 136 -7.52 7.70 15.35
CA ILE A 136 -7.89 6.48 14.62
C ILE A 136 -9.33 6.03 14.92
N ASP A 137 -9.90 6.46 16.04
CA ASP A 137 -11.27 6.16 16.45
C ASP A 137 -12.32 7.09 15.77
N ASP A 138 -11.92 8.27 15.29
CA ASP A 138 -12.81 9.22 14.61
C ASP A 138 -13.07 8.84 13.13
N LEU A 139 -12.47 7.75 12.63
CA LEU A 139 -12.81 7.18 11.32
C LEU A 139 -14.07 6.30 11.37
N TYR A 140 -14.64 6.10 12.57
CA TYR A 140 -15.85 5.32 12.79
C TYR A 140 -17.00 6.09 13.45
N ASP A 141 -16.87 7.39 13.66
CA ASP A 141 -17.95 8.24 14.17
C ASP A 141 -18.23 9.38 13.17
N ASP A 142 -19.29 9.19 12.39
CA ASP A 142 -20.56 9.85 12.65
C ASP A 142 -21.28 10.34 11.38
N SER A 143 -22.61 10.23 11.51
CA SER A 143 -23.64 11.10 10.96
C SER A 143 -23.62 11.43 9.46
N SER A 144 -24.63 10.86 8.82
CA SER A 144 -25.39 11.49 7.74
C SER A 144 -25.52 13.01 7.92
N GLU A 145 -24.85 13.79 7.09
CA GLU A 145 -25.32 15.11 6.71
C GLU A 145 -25.30 15.23 5.19
N GLU A 146 -26.53 15.27 4.65
CA GLU A 146 -26.86 15.75 3.33
C GLU A 146 -26.28 17.16 3.14
N ALA A 147 -25.64 17.40 2.00
CA ALA A 147 -25.43 18.74 1.51
C ALA A 147 -25.87 18.80 0.04
N ASP A 148 -26.97 19.51 -0.15
CA ASP A 148 -27.64 19.81 -1.41
C ASP A 148 -26.76 20.56 -2.43
N ALA A 149 -27.04 20.23 -3.69
CA ALA A 149 -27.01 21.00 -4.94
C ALA A 149 -26.31 22.38 -5.03
N ALA A 150 -25.39 22.48 -6.01
CA ALA A 150 -25.21 23.57 -6.99
C ALA A 150 -24.15 23.10 -8.02
N SER A 151 -24.18 23.33 -9.34
CA SER A 151 -24.96 24.20 -10.21
C SER A 151 -24.82 23.76 -11.68
N GLU A 152 -25.77 24.16 -12.52
CA GLU A 152 -25.87 23.96 -13.97
C GLU A 152 -24.74 24.64 -14.80
N ASP A 153 -24.50 24.03 -15.96
CA ASP A 153 -24.09 24.56 -17.28
C ASP A 153 -23.24 25.85 -17.39
N ASP A 154 -22.11 25.72 -18.10
CA ASP A 154 -21.66 26.74 -19.06
C ASP A 154 -20.83 26.09 -20.17
N LEU A 155 -21.45 25.91 -21.35
CA LEU A 155 -20.75 25.63 -22.61
C LEU A 155 -20.38 26.96 -23.28
N ILE A 156 -19.08 27.15 -23.55
CA ILE A 156 -18.56 28.28 -24.33
C ILE A 156 -18.34 27.83 -25.78
N VAL A 157 -19.05 28.44 -26.74
CA VAL A 157 -18.60 28.54 -28.14
C VAL A 157 -18.93 29.94 -28.65
N ASP A 158 -17.95 30.58 -29.30
CA ASP A 158 -18.07 31.97 -29.75
C ASP A 158 -18.84 32.13 -31.07
N ASN A 159 -19.33 33.35 -31.32
CA ASN A 159 -19.86 33.76 -32.63
C ASN A 159 -18.79 34.45 -33.49
N LYS A 160 -17.49 34.10 -33.32
CA LYS A 160 -16.35 34.86 -33.86
C LYS A 160 -15.25 34.06 -34.56
N GLY A 161 -15.29 32.73 -34.57
CA GLY A 161 -14.51 31.93 -35.53
C GLY A 161 -13.02 31.84 -35.20
N GLU A 162 -12.68 31.31 -34.03
CA GLU A 162 -11.33 30.80 -33.73
C GLU A 162 -11.29 29.26 -33.56
N LEU A 163 -10.07 28.72 -33.66
CA LEU A 163 -9.76 27.34 -34.05
C LEU A 163 -10.39 26.23 -33.18
N LEU A 164 -11.09 25.31 -33.86
CA LEU A 164 -11.39 23.97 -33.38
C LEU A 164 -10.10 23.15 -33.28
N ILE A 165 -9.58 23.00 -32.06
CA ILE A 165 -8.68 21.91 -31.73
C ILE A 165 -9.52 20.63 -31.85
N PRO A 166 -9.05 19.56 -32.53
CA PRO A 166 -9.80 18.32 -32.57
C PRO A 166 -10.04 17.87 -31.13
N GLU A 167 -11.31 17.75 -30.74
CA GLU A 167 -11.68 17.01 -29.53
C GLU A 167 -11.11 15.61 -29.71
N ILE A 168 -9.98 15.36 -29.05
CA ILE A 168 -9.59 14.00 -28.74
C ILE A 168 -10.76 13.51 -27.89
N GLN A 169 -11.60 12.65 -28.45
CA GLN A 169 -12.59 11.90 -27.68
C GLN A 169 -11.82 11.13 -26.61
N THR A 170 -11.65 11.74 -25.44
CA THR A 170 -11.27 11.03 -24.24
C THR A 170 -12.45 10.14 -23.95
N ALA A 171 -12.30 8.83 -24.19
CA ALA A 171 -13.31 7.86 -23.80
C ALA A 171 -13.70 8.16 -22.34
N GLU A 172 -14.99 8.40 -22.11
CA GLU A 172 -15.47 8.66 -20.76
C GLU A 172 -15.14 7.44 -19.89
N LEU A 173 -14.37 7.67 -18.83
CA LEU A 173 -14.08 6.65 -17.83
C LEU A 173 -15.42 6.21 -17.19
N THR A 174 -15.58 4.91 -17.00
CA THR A 174 -16.66 4.35 -16.19
C THR A 174 -16.61 4.92 -14.76
N GLU A 175 -17.71 4.84 -14.02
CA GLU A 175 -17.76 5.28 -12.61
C GLU A 175 -16.68 4.59 -11.76
N GLU A 176 -16.48 3.29 -12.00
CA GLU A 176 -15.43 2.50 -11.35
C GLU A 176 -14.03 3.00 -11.70
N GLU A 177 -13.74 3.27 -12.98
CA GLU A 177 -12.45 3.82 -13.40
C GLU A 177 -12.19 5.23 -12.84
N ARG A 178 -13.24 6.06 -12.75
CA ARG A 178 -13.15 7.38 -12.11
C ARG A 178 -12.85 7.26 -10.63
N ASP A 179 -13.40 6.28 -9.93
CA ASP A 179 -13.14 6.12 -8.51
C ASP A 179 -11.74 5.53 -8.25
N LEU A 180 -11.31 4.56 -9.06
CA LEU A 180 -9.93 4.05 -9.05
C LEU A 180 -8.89 5.11 -9.44
N SER A 181 -9.27 6.13 -10.21
CA SER A 181 -8.38 7.26 -10.52
C SER A 181 -7.98 8.10 -9.30
N ARG A 182 -8.66 7.92 -8.15
CA ARG A 182 -8.33 8.58 -6.88
C ARG A 182 -7.22 7.88 -6.12
N ILE A 183 -6.72 6.75 -6.62
CA ILE A 183 -5.58 6.03 -6.06
C ILE A 183 -4.31 6.63 -6.66
N ASN A 184 -3.49 7.26 -5.81
CA ASN A 184 -2.26 7.90 -6.22
C ASN A 184 -1.05 7.04 -5.84
N TYR A 185 -0.19 6.81 -6.82
CA TYR A 185 1.14 6.26 -6.59
C TYR A 185 2.11 7.37 -6.19
N SER A 186 2.92 7.13 -5.15
CA SER A 186 4.04 8.02 -4.82
C SER A 186 5.25 7.26 -4.31
N LYS A 187 6.36 8.00 -4.18
CA LYS A 187 7.61 7.54 -3.61
C LYS A 187 7.98 8.39 -2.40
N LEU A 188 8.45 7.74 -1.33
CA LEU A 188 8.90 8.37 -0.11
C LEU A 188 10.38 8.05 0.11
N ASN A 189 11.16 9.06 0.48
CA ASN A 189 12.58 8.90 0.80
C ASN A 189 12.76 8.97 2.31
N GLY A 190 13.29 7.90 2.90
CA GLY A 190 13.59 7.82 4.32
C GLY A 190 15.07 7.58 4.58
N LYS A 191 15.44 7.50 5.86
CA LYS A 191 16.74 7.00 6.28
C LYS A 191 16.59 5.87 7.28
N TYR A 192 17.40 4.85 7.10
CA TYR A 192 17.49 3.76 8.07
C TYR A 192 17.99 4.29 9.42
N ASN A 193 17.38 3.81 10.51
CA ASN A 193 17.71 4.21 11.86
C ASN A 193 18.38 3.04 12.59
N SER A 194 17.62 2.00 12.91
CA SER A 194 18.09 0.89 13.73
C SER A 194 17.47 -0.43 13.34
N ALA A 195 18.18 -1.52 13.69
CA ALA A 195 17.61 -2.86 13.62
C ALA A 195 16.56 -3.03 14.72
N GLY A 196 15.55 -3.84 14.44
CA GLY A 196 14.39 -4.05 15.29
C GLY A 196 13.47 -2.83 15.39
N LEU A 197 12.29 -3.04 15.97
CA LEU A 197 11.29 -1.99 16.18
C LEU A 197 10.53 -2.21 17.50
N GLU A 198 10.07 -1.11 18.09
CA GLU A 198 9.24 -1.12 19.30
C GLU A 198 7.76 -1.37 18.93
N LYS A 199 6.92 -1.63 19.93
CA LYS A 199 5.48 -1.73 19.72
C LYS A 199 4.94 -0.40 19.16
N ILE A 200 4.15 -0.49 18.09
CA ILE A 200 3.67 0.66 17.31
C ILE A 200 2.54 1.44 18.05
N PHE A 201 2.04 0.93 19.19
CA PHE A 201 1.08 1.62 20.07
C PHE A 201 1.57 1.61 21.53
N GLU A 202 1.32 2.72 22.23
CA GLU A 202 1.89 3.06 23.55
C GLU A 202 1.58 2.02 24.66
N PHE A 203 2.49 1.99 25.63
CA PHE A 203 2.48 1.21 26.88
C PHE A 203 3.03 -0.23 26.83
N SER A 204 4.32 -0.38 26.52
CA SER A 204 5.13 -1.41 27.19
C SER A 204 6.63 -1.04 27.20
N PRO A 205 7.36 -1.25 28.30
CA PRO A 205 8.81 -1.03 28.34
C PRO A 205 9.60 -2.10 27.54
N ASP A 206 10.67 -1.62 26.90
CA ASP A 206 11.95 -2.24 26.47
C ASP A 206 12.02 -3.57 25.67
N ASP A 207 10.92 -4.21 25.27
CA ASP A 207 11.03 -5.40 24.40
C ASP A 207 10.93 -5.06 22.90
N MET A 208 11.99 -5.38 22.16
CA MET A 208 12.11 -5.12 20.72
C MET A 208 11.66 -6.31 19.87
N PHE A 209 10.91 -6.01 18.80
CA PHE A 209 10.70 -6.95 17.71
C PHE A 209 11.96 -7.03 16.86
N THR A 210 12.42 -8.25 16.55
CA THR A 210 13.70 -8.51 15.88
C THR A 210 13.55 -8.82 14.39
N ASN A 211 12.32 -9.04 13.91
CA ASN A 211 12.02 -9.34 12.52
C ASN A 211 11.77 -8.10 11.65
N GLY A 212 12.18 -6.94 12.12
CA GLY A 212 11.94 -5.66 11.47
C GLY A 212 13.03 -4.65 11.74
N PHE A 213 12.78 -3.42 11.34
CA PHE A 213 13.68 -2.29 11.53
C PHE A 213 12.92 -0.98 11.62
N ARG A 214 13.61 0.05 12.12
CA ARG A 214 13.13 1.43 12.16
C ARG A 214 13.81 2.30 11.12
N PHE A 215 13.08 3.31 10.68
CA PHE A 215 13.56 4.35 9.77
C PHE A 215 12.80 5.65 10.03
N ASN A 216 13.26 6.75 9.46
CA ASN A 216 12.59 8.04 9.54
C ASN A 216 12.39 8.65 8.15
N TYR A 217 11.25 9.33 7.95
CA TYR A 217 11.00 10.16 6.77
C TYR A 217 11.19 11.64 7.14
N PRO A 218 12.35 12.26 6.84
CA PRO A 218 12.64 13.62 7.30
C PRO A 218 11.74 14.71 6.70
N LEU A 219 11.00 14.40 5.64
CA LEU A 219 10.11 15.33 4.94
C LEU A 219 8.62 14.97 5.09
N PHE A 220 8.28 14.05 6.00
CA PHE A 220 6.92 13.54 6.13
C PHE A 220 6.52 13.41 7.60
N ASP A 221 5.74 14.37 8.10
CA ASP A 221 5.28 14.39 9.49
C ASP A 221 4.03 13.53 9.75
N GLY A 222 3.34 13.07 8.70
CA GLY A 222 2.14 12.23 8.80
C GLY A 222 2.39 10.72 8.90
N GLU A 223 1.35 9.95 9.21
CA GLU A 223 1.33 8.52 8.92
C GLU A 223 1.21 8.32 7.40
N PRO A 224 1.98 7.41 6.77
CA PRO A 224 1.87 7.11 5.36
C PRO A 224 0.62 6.24 5.10
N LYS A 225 -0.57 6.79 5.38
CA LYS A 225 -1.87 6.13 5.27
C LYS A 225 -2.08 5.63 3.83
N GLY A 226 -2.17 4.32 3.66
CA GLY A 226 -2.32 3.63 2.37
C GLY A 226 -1.05 2.97 1.83
N TYR A 227 0.14 3.45 2.19
CA TYR A 227 1.41 2.89 1.73
C TYR A 227 1.78 1.58 2.42
N SER A 228 1.05 1.20 3.46
CA SER A 228 1.28 -0.06 4.17
C SER A 228 1.27 -1.25 3.21
N GLY A 229 2.25 -2.14 3.39
CA GLY A 229 2.58 -3.22 2.48
C GLY A 229 3.52 -2.82 1.33
N GLY A 230 3.87 -1.54 1.21
CA GLY A 230 4.79 -1.05 0.20
C GLY A 230 6.23 -1.54 0.40
N PRO A 231 6.97 -1.79 -0.69
CA PRO A 231 8.36 -2.22 -0.61
C PRO A 231 9.24 -1.10 -0.05
N ILE A 232 10.23 -1.47 0.78
CA ILE A 232 11.33 -0.59 1.20
C ILE A 232 12.60 -1.11 0.55
N SER A 233 13.31 -0.25 -0.16
CA SER A 233 14.44 -0.64 -1.01
C SER A 233 15.67 0.27 -0.87
N VAL A 234 16.84 -0.32 -1.18
CA VAL A 234 18.13 0.35 -1.34
C VAL A 234 18.68 -0.05 -2.70
N ASP A 235 18.99 0.95 -3.54
CA ASP A 235 19.49 0.75 -4.91
C ASP A 235 18.65 -0.23 -5.76
N GLY A 236 17.33 -0.24 -5.53
CA GLY A 236 16.37 -1.11 -6.23
C GLY A 236 16.24 -2.53 -5.67
N ASN A 237 17.01 -2.90 -4.64
CA ASN A 237 16.90 -4.18 -3.95
C ASN A 237 16.02 -4.04 -2.70
N LEU A 238 15.17 -5.04 -2.45
CA LEU A 238 14.21 -5.02 -1.35
C LEU A 238 14.89 -5.40 -0.03
N ILE A 239 14.90 -4.47 0.91
CA ILE A 239 15.39 -4.69 2.28
C ILE A 239 14.26 -4.95 3.28
N GLY A 240 13.02 -4.68 2.89
CA GLY A 240 11.84 -4.91 3.74
C GLY A 240 10.53 -4.40 3.17
N MET A 241 9.53 -4.35 4.03
CA MET A 241 8.18 -3.92 3.71
C MET A 241 7.66 -2.95 4.77
N LEU A 242 7.02 -1.87 4.33
CA LEU A 242 6.39 -0.87 5.20
C LEU A 242 5.20 -1.47 5.95
N ILE A 243 5.17 -1.33 7.28
CA ILE A 243 4.00 -1.68 8.10
C ILE A 243 3.41 -0.48 8.84
N SER A 244 4.23 0.52 9.20
CA SER A 244 3.78 1.77 9.82
C SER A 244 4.73 2.92 9.49
N LYS A 245 4.49 4.10 10.07
CA LYS A 245 5.20 5.36 9.78
C LYS A 245 6.73 5.25 9.86
N ASP A 246 7.25 4.53 10.85
CA ASP A 246 8.68 4.42 11.15
C ASP A 246 9.13 2.96 11.33
N ALA A 247 8.34 2.01 10.84
CA ALA A 247 8.50 0.57 11.09
C ALA A 247 8.34 -0.26 9.82
N GLY A 248 9.24 -1.22 9.62
CA GLY A 248 9.23 -2.15 8.49
C GLY A 248 9.54 -3.58 8.91
N ILE A 249 8.94 -4.56 8.22
CA ILE A 249 9.32 -5.98 8.32
C ILE A 249 10.54 -6.21 7.43
N SER A 250 11.55 -6.92 7.93
CA SER A 250 12.81 -7.13 7.22
C SER A 250 12.69 -8.15 6.08
N ALA A 251 13.51 -7.98 5.05
CA ALA A 251 13.64 -8.96 3.97
C ALA A 251 14.11 -10.32 4.48
N ALA A 252 14.90 -10.37 5.55
CA ALA A 252 15.34 -11.62 6.17
C ALA A 252 14.14 -12.45 6.67
N HIS A 253 13.19 -11.80 7.36
CA HIS A 253 11.95 -12.44 7.81
C HIS A 253 11.06 -12.86 6.63
N ILE A 254 10.94 -12.02 5.59
CA ILE A 254 10.21 -12.36 4.36
C ILE A 254 10.81 -13.61 3.70
N VAL A 255 12.15 -13.67 3.56
CA VAL A 255 12.88 -14.83 2.99
C VAL A 255 12.63 -16.10 3.79
N GLU A 256 12.63 -16.03 5.13
CA GLU A 256 12.31 -17.16 5.99
C GLU A 256 10.92 -17.70 5.68
N ARG A 257 9.90 -16.84 5.67
CA ARG A 257 8.51 -17.24 5.36
C ARG A 257 8.35 -17.78 3.94
N LEU A 258 9.05 -17.22 2.96
CA LEU A 258 9.04 -17.75 1.59
C LEU A 258 9.64 -19.16 1.51
N LYS A 259 10.75 -19.43 2.21
CA LYS A 259 11.38 -20.75 2.28
C LYS A 259 10.48 -21.77 2.96
N GLU A 260 9.88 -21.43 4.10
CA GLU A 260 8.94 -22.30 4.84
C GLU A 260 7.75 -22.74 3.97
N ASN A 261 7.30 -21.86 3.06
CA ASN A 261 6.19 -22.11 2.15
C ASN A 261 6.62 -22.65 0.77
N ASN A 262 7.91 -22.99 0.57
CA ASN A 262 8.47 -23.51 -0.68
C ASN A 262 8.23 -22.59 -1.90
N LEU A 263 8.33 -21.27 -1.71
CA LEU A 263 8.11 -20.27 -2.75
C LEU A 263 9.44 -19.83 -3.38
N SER A 264 9.43 -19.59 -4.70
CA SER A 264 10.59 -19.12 -5.45
C SER A 264 10.82 -17.62 -5.25
N PHE A 265 12.08 -17.22 -5.13
CA PHE A 265 12.51 -15.83 -5.04
C PHE A 265 13.96 -15.68 -5.50
N ILE A 266 14.41 -14.45 -5.72
CA ILE A 266 15.80 -14.13 -6.04
C ILE A 266 16.41 -13.37 -4.87
N LEU A 267 17.53 -13.89 -4.35
CA LEU A 267 18.34 -13.23 -3.34
C LEU A 267 19.53 -12.53 -4.04
N VAL A 268 19.80 -11.29 -3.67
CA VAL A 268 21.02 -10.60 -4.07
C VAL A 268 22.20 -11.27 -3.37
N SER A 269 23.12 -11.83 -4.16
CA SER A 269 24.38 -12.36 -3.64
C SER A 269 25.34 -11.21 -3.34
N SER A 270 25.82 -11.15 -2.10
CA SER A 270 26.92 -10.28 -1.68
C SER A 270 28.29 -10.73 -2.22
#